data_AF-A0A2A5RUF6-F1
#
_entry.id   AF-A0A2A5RUF6-F1
#
_cell.length_a   1.000
_cell.length_b   1.000
_cell.length_c   1.000
_cell.angle_alpha   90.00
_cell.angle_beta   90.00
_cell.angle_gamma   90.00
#
_symmetry.space_group_name_H-M   'P 1'
#
loop_
_entity.id
_entity.type
_entity.pdbx_description
1 polymer ?
#
loop_
_entity_poly.entity_id
_entity_poly.type
_entity_poly.pdbx_seq_one_letter_code
_entity_poly.pdbx_strand_id
1 'polypeptide(L)'
;MTEVKRNRYIEKKIRLRPDENNYIKNKMDNAGRKNFNAFALEMLIQGQVNIVDFKSLSDLKIAIDRVGKNINQIAKKVNETGDVSKSDIDETKKLLKEIETVVYQSIQSEYKKYK
;
A
#
# COMPACT_ATOMS: atom_id res chain seq x y z
N MET A 1 3.29 52.53 9.95
CA MET A 1 3.42 51.19 10.57
C MET A 1 4.67 50.54 10.01
N THR A 2 5.64 50.22 10.86
CA THR A 2 6.89 49.56 10.47
C THR A 2 6.60 48.12 10.05
N GLU A 3 6.98 47.77 8.82
CA GLU A 3 6.80 46.42 8.28
C GLU A 3 7.76 45.47 9.01
N VAL A 4 7.23 44.60 9.87
CA VAL A 4 8.06 43.64 10.61
C VAL A 4 8.53 42.56 9.63
N LYS A 5 9.79 42.63 9.20
CA LYS A 5 10.41 41.63 8.33
C LYS A 5 10.55 40.29 9.04
N ARG A 6 9.68 39.33 8.71
CA ARG A 6 9.71 37.96 9.26
C ARG A 6 10.76 37.12 8.53
N ASN A 7 11.50 36.30 9.28
CA ASN A 7 12.40 35.30 8.69
C ASN A 7 11.65 34.28 7.80
N ARG A 8 10.42 33.91 8.21
CA ARG A 8 9.51 33.06 7.43
C ARG A 8 8.37 33.91 6.89
N TYR A 9 8.54 34.47 5.69
CA TYR A 9 7.60 35.42 5.08
C TYR A 9 6.61 34.80 4.08
N ILE A 10 6.82 33.54 3.66
CA ILE A 10 5.92 32.83 2.74
C ILE A 10 4.76 32.23 3.54
N GLU A 11 3.53 32.61 3.21
CA GLU A 11 2.31 32.05 3.81
C GLU A 11 1.74 30.91 2.96
N LYS A 12 1.29 29.84 3.61
CA LYS A 12 0.48 28.77 3.01
C LYS A 12 -0.83 28.66 3.79
N LYS A 13 -1.96 28.68 3.10
CA LYS A 13 -3.29 28.53 3.70
C LYS A 13 -3.77 27.09 3.61
N ILE A 14 -4.22 26.54 4.73
CA ILE A 14 -4.86 25.23 4.82
C ILE A 14 -6.29 25.46 5.28
N ARG A 15 -7.26 24.89 4.55
CA ARG A 15 -8.68 24.88 4.95
C ARG A 15 -8.98 23.52 5.57
N LEU A 16 -9.62 23.53 6.73
CA LEU A 16 -9.94 22.32 7.50
C LEU A 16 -11.43 22.30 7.79
N ARG A 17 -12.02 21.11 7.78
CA ARG A 17 -13.32 20.88 8.41
C ARG A 17 -13.16 20.84 9.95
N PRO A 18 -14.25 21.00 10.72
CA PRO A 18 -14.18 20.98 12.19
C PRO A 18 -13.57 19.69 12.78
N ASP A 19 -13.88 18.53 12.19
CA ASP A 19 -13.34 17.22 12.55
C ASP A 19 -11.82 17.14 12.34
N GLU A 20 -11.34 17.61 11.20
CA GLU A 20 -9.91 17.62 10.86
C GLU A 20 -9.12 18.54 11.81
N ASN A 21 -9.68 19.71 12.14
CA ASN A 21 -9.08 20.64 13.09
C ASN A 21 -9.00 20.05 14.51
N ASN A 22 -10.04 19.37 14.98
CA ASN A 22 -10.03 18.71 16.28
C ASN A 22 -9.02 17.56 16.32
N TYR A 23 -8.94 16.77 15.24
CA TYR A 23 -7.95 15.72 15.12
C TYR A 23 -6.52 16.26 15.18
N ILE A 24 -6.22 17.34 14.46
CA ILE A 24 -4.91 18.00 14.49
C ILE A 24 -4.60 18.53 15.89
N LYS A 25 -5.55 19.16 16.58
CA LYS A 25 -5.37 19.64 17.95
C LYS A 25 -5.00 18.51 18.91
N ASN A 26 -5.75 17.41 18.88
CA ASN A 26 -5.44 16.25 19.72
C ASN A 26 -4.04 15.69 19.40
N LYS A 27 -3.66 15.63 18.12
CA LYS A 27 -2.33 15.18 17.70
C LYS A 27 -1.22 16.12 18.20
N MET A 28 -1.47 17.43 18.19
CA MET A 28 -0.57 18.44 18.74
C MET A 28 -0.42 18.32 20.26
N ASP A 29 -1.53 18.14 20.98
CA ASP A 29 -1.53 17.98 22.43
C ASP A 29 -0.76 16.72 22.84
N ASN A 30 -0.98 15.60 22.15
CA ASN A 30 -0.24 14.37 22.35
C ASN A 30 1.27 14.51 22.05
N ALA A 31 1.64 15.39 21.11
CA ALA A 31 3.03 15.72 20.80
C ALA A 31 3.62 16.82 21.70
N GLY A 32 2.86 17.34 22.68
CA GLY A 32 3.29 18.45 23.54
C GLY A 32 3.52 19.78 22.80
N ARG A 33 2.89 19.97 21.64
CA ARG A 33 3.07 21.16 20.79
C ARG A 33 1.88 22.11 20.94
N LYS A 34 2.12 23.36 21.35
CA LYS A 34 1.08 24.39 21.50
C LYS A 34 0.88 25.28 20.26
N ASN A 35 1.90 25.37 19.40
CA ASN A 35 1.89 26.26 18.23
C ASN A 35 1.65 25.45 16.96
N PHE A 36 0.51 25.70 16.30
CA PHE A 36 0.15 25.02 15.05
C PHE A 36 1.18 25.24 13.94
N ASN A 37 1.69 26.45 13.76
CA ASN A 37 2.67 26.74 12.71
C ASN A 37 3.98 25.98 12.93
N ALA A 38 4.45 25.87 14.18
CA ALA A 38 5.64 25.08 14.49
C ALA A 38 5.40 23.58 14.26
N PHE A 39 4.26 23.05 14.72
CA PHE A 39 3.88 21.65 14.51
C PHE A 39 3.71 21.31 13.04
N ALA A 40 2.98 22.15 12.29
CA ALA A 40 2.76 21.96 10.86
C ALA A 40 4.08 22.01 10.10
N LEU A 41 4.98 22.94 10.44
CA LEU A 41 6.30 23.00 9.80
C LEU A 41 7.16 21.77 10.10
N GLU A 42 7.19 21.31 11.36
CA GLU A 42 7.87 20.08 11.75
C GLU A 42 7.32 18.87 10.97
N MET A 43 5.99 18.72 10.91
CA MET A 43 5.34 17.65 10.16
C MET A 43 5.52 17.75 8.64
N LEU A 44 5.54 18.95 8.06
CA LEU A 44 5.68 19.13 6.61
C LEU A 44 7.13 18.99 6.13
N ILE A 45 8.11 19.27 7.00
CA ILE A 45 9.54 19.13 6.66
C ILE A 45 10.08 17.75 7.05
N GLN A 46 9.73 17.26 8.25
CA GLN A 46 10.27 16.02 8.81
C GLN A 46 9.30 14.85 8.71
N GLY A 47 8.02 15.10 8.45
CA GLY A 47 7.04 14.03 8.29
C GLY A 47 7.44 13.11 7.15
N GLN A 48 7.59 11.83 7.45
CA GLN A 48 7.84 10.82 6.44
C GLN A 48 6.57 10.63 5.60
N VAL A 49 6.68 10.83 4.29
CA VAL A 49 5.63 10.41 3.35
C VAL A 49 5.84 8.94 3.07
N ASN A 50 5.03 8.09 3.70
CA ASN A 50 5.03 6.66 3.41
C ASN A 50 4.28 6.41 2.11
N ILE A 51 5.02 6.27 1.01
CA ILE A 51 4.47 5.78 -0.26
C ILE A 51 4.34 4.26 -0.10
N VAL A 52 3.11 3.80 0.12
CA VAL A 52 2.82 2.36 0.11
C VAL A 52 2.71 1.91 -1.34
N ASP A 53 3.78 1.30 -1.86
CA ASP A 53 3.78 0.65 -3.17
C ASP A 53 3.08 -0.71 -3.08
N PHE A 54 1.88 -0.80 -3.69
CA PHE A 54 1.06 -2.02 -3.75
C PHE A 54 1.36 -2.90 -4.98
N LYS A 55 2.46 -2.65 -5.69
CA LYS A 55 2.82 -3.42 -6.88
C LYS A 55 2.95 -4.92 -6.60
N SER A 56 3.56 -5.31 -5.48
CA SER A 56 3.70 -6.72 -5.06
C SER A 56 2.34 -7.43 -4.91
N LEU A 57 1.36 -6.74 -4.33
CA LEU A 57 -0.02 -7.24 -4.19
C LEU A 57 -0.72 -7.38 -5.56
N SER A 58 -0.40 -6.51 -6.51
CA SER A 58 -0.95 -6.56 -7.87
C SER A 58 -0.38 -7.75 -8.65
N ASP A 59 0.93 -7.99 -8.55
CA ASP A 59 1.61 -9.13 -9.18
C ASP A 59 1.11 -10.47 -8.61
N LEU A 60 0.90 -10.54 -7.28
CA LEU A 60 0.31 -11.70 -6.62
C LEU A 60 -1.12 -11.97 -7.11
N LYS A 61 -1.95 -10.93 -7.21
CA LYS A 61 -3.33 -11.06 -7.72
C LYS A 61 -3.34 -11.66 -9.13
N ILE A 62 -2.48 -11.18 -10.02
CA ILE A 62 -2.38 -11.68 -11.40
C ILE A 62 -1.99 -13.17 -11.42
N ALA A 63 -1.07 -13.59 -10.55
CA ALA A 63 -0.66 -14.99 -10.45
C ALA A 63 -1.81 -15.88 -9.96
N ILE A 64 -2.56 -15.44 -8.95
CA ILE A 64 -3.75 -16.14 -8.44
C ILE A 64 -4.83 -16.24 -9.51
N ASP A 65 -5.11 -15.15 -10.24
CA ASP A 65 -6.12 -15.13 -11.31
C ASP A 65 -5.79 -16.15 -12.42
N ARG A 66 -4.51 -16.37 -12.74
CA ARG A 66 -4.07 -17.38 -13.71
C ARG A 66 -4.36 -18.80 -13.23
N VAL A 67 -4.05 -19.12 -11.98
CA VAL A 67 -4.35 -20.43 -11.39
C VAL A 67 -5.85 -20.66 -11.33
N GLY A 68 -6.63 -19.67 -10.89
CA GLY A 68 -8.10 -19.78 -10.84
C GLY A 68 -8.71 -20.06 -12.22
N LYS A 69 -8.21 -19.42 -13.28
CA LYS A 69 -8.63 -19.70 -14.66
C LYS A 69 -8.29 -21.12 -15.09
N ASN A 70 -7.07 -21.60 -14.80
CA ASN A 70 -6.63 -22.94 -15.19
C ASN A 70 -7.43 -24.02 -14.44
N ILE A 71 -7.66 -23.85 -13.12
CA ILE A 71 -8.53 -24.73 -12.33
C ILE A 71 -9.96 -24.76 -12.88
N ASN A 72 -10.53 -23.61 -13.25
CA ASN A 72 -11.88 -23.56 -13.83
C ASN A 72 -11.95 -24.29 -15.18
N GLN A 73 -10.90 -24.22 -15.99
CA GLN A 73 -10.83 -24.97 -17.25
C GLN A 73 -10.79 -26.47 -17.00
N ILE A 74 -10.00 -26.94 -16.02
CA ILE A 74 -9.97 -28.34 -15.60
C ILE A 74 -11.35 -28.79 -15.14
N ALA A 75 -11.99 -28.02 -14.23
CA ALA A 75 -13.32 -28.34 -13.72
C ALA A 75 -14.36 -28.45 -14.85
N LYS A 76 -14.33 -27.52 -15.82
CA LYS A 76 -15.21 -27.56 -16.98
C LYS A 76 -14.96 -28.81 -17.83
N LYS A 77 -13.70 -29.15 -18.08
CA LYS A 77 -13.31 -30.33 -18.88
C LYS A 77 -13.70 -31.64 -18.21
N VAL A 78 -13.59 -31.73 -16.88
CA VAL A 78 -14.10 -32.87 -16.09
C VAL A 78 -15.60 -32.98 -16.21
N ASN A 79 -16.33 -31.86 -16.08
CA ASN A 79 -17.78 -31.86 -16.19
C ASN A 79 -18.24 -32.27 -17.62
N GLU A 80 -17.46 -31.97 -18.65
CA GLU A 80 -17.78 -32.27 -20.05
C GLU A 80 -17.36 -33.69 -20.48
N THR A 81 -16.21 -34.18 -20.02
CA THR A 81 -15.59 -35.42 -20.54
C THR A 81 -15.44 -36.52 -19.49
N GLY A 82 -15.65 -36.22 -18.21
CA GLY A 82 -15.48 -37.15 -17.10
C GLY A 82 -14.03 -37.48 -16.75
N ASP A 83 -13.04 -36.87 -17.42
CA ASP A 83 -11.62 -37.20 -17.26
C ASP A 83 -10.73 -35.96 -17.15
N VAL A 84 -9.57 -36.11 -16.48
CA VAL A 84 -8.54 -35.07 -16.32
C VAL A 84 -7.24 -35.55 -16.96
N SER A 85 -6.66 -34.74 -17.85
CA SER A 85 -5.34 -35.08 -18.38
C SER A 85 -4.24 -34.77 -17.39
N LYS A 86 -3.20 -35.62 -17.35
CA LYS A 86 -1.99 -35.40 -16.56
C LYS A 86 -1.31 -34.06 -16.87
N SER A 87 -1.41 -33.61 -18.13
CA SER A 87 -0.90 -32.31 -18.58
C SER A 87 -1.58 -31.15 -17.86
N ASP A 88 -2.90 -31.21 -17.66
CA ASP A 88 -3.63 -30.13 -17.01
C ASP A 88 -3.25 -30.03 -15.51
N ILE A 89 -3.03 -31.17 -14.85
CA ILE A 89 -2.54 -31.24 -13.46
C ILE A 89 -1.13 -30.67 -13.35
N ASP A 90 -0.24 -31.02 -14.28
CA ASP A 90 1.16 -30.56 -14.26
C ASP A 90 1.25 -29.05 -14.55
N GLU A 91 0.39 -28.50 -15.41
CA GLU A 91 0.28 -27.05 -15.64
C GLU A 91 -0.20 -26.31 -14.40
N THR A 92 -1.22 -26.81 -13.71
CA THR A 92 -1.71 -26.23 -12.45
C THR A 92 -0.62 -26.23 -11.37
N LYS A 93 0.13 -27.34 -11.23
CA LYS A 93 1.27 -27.41 -10.29
C LYS A 93 2.36 -26.41 -10.62
N LYS A 94 2.64 -26.19 -11.90
CA LYS A 94 3.63 -25.20 -12.35
C LYS A 94 3.19 -23.78 -11.96
N LEU A 95 1.94 -23.42 -12.23
CA LEU A 95 1.40 -22.11 -11.86
C LEU A 95 1.37 -21.91 -10.33
N LEU A 96 1.10 -22.97 -9.54
CA LEU A 96 1.17 -22.91 -8.08
C LEU A 96 2.60 -22.56 -7.60
N LYS A 97 3.62 -23.13 -8.25
CA LYS A 97 5.03 -22.85 -7.95
C LYS A 97 5.44 -21.42 -8.34
N GLU A 98 4.84 -20.86 -9.39
CA GLU A 98 4.99 -19.45 -9.74
C GLU A 98 4.40 -18.54 -8.65
N ILE A 99 3.22 -18.87 -8.10
CA ILE A 99 2.65 -18.16 -6.95
C ILE A 99 3.59 -18.22 -5.74
N GLU A 100 4.09 -19.41 -5.38
CA GLU A 100 5.01 -19.59 -4.25
C GLU A 100 6.24 -18.69 -4.39
N THR A 101 6.78 -18.57 -5.61
CA THR A 101 7.91 -17.70 -5.93
C THR A 101 7.55 -16.23 -5.74
N VAL A 102 6.42 -15.78 -6.28
CA VAL A 102 5.95 -14.38 -6.17
C VAL A 102 5.65 -13.99 -4.72
N VAL A 103 5.05 -14.89 -3.94
CA VAL A 103 4.79 -14.69 -2.50
C VAL A 103 6.11 -14.56 -1.75
N TYR A 104 7.06 -15.47 -1.98
CA TYR A 104 8.37 -15.41 -1.34
C TYR A 104 9.08 -14.10 -1.66
N GLN A 105 9.13 -13.70 -2.93
CA GLN A 105 9.73 -12.42 -3.35
C GLN A 105 9.04 -11.21 -2.70
N SER A 106 7.70 -11.22 -2.64
CA SER A 106 6.92 -10.15 -2.02
C SER A 106 7.24 -10.02 -0.54
N ILE A 107 7.23 -11.14 0.20
CA ILE A 107 7.60 -11.19 1.62
C ILE A 107 9.02 -10.65 1.83
N GLN A 108 10.00 -11.13 1.06
CA GLN A 108 11.39 -10.66 1.17
C GLN A 108 11.53 -9.16 0.89
N SER A 109 10.75 -8.63 -0.05
CA SER A 109 10.73 -7.19 -0.36
C SER A 109 10.12 -6.37 0.79
N GLU A 110 9.05 -6.87 1.43
CA GLU A 110 8.43 -6.25 2.61
C GLU A 110 9.39 -6.27 3.80
N TYR A 111 10.02 -7.42 4.11
CA TYR A 111 10.97 -7.56 5.21
C TYR A 111 12.18 -6.62 5.09
N LYS A 112 12.65 -6.34 3.86
CA LYS A 112 13.74 -5.37 3.63
C LYS A 112 13.34 -3.91 3.89
N LYS A 113 12.05 -3.56 3.85
CA LYS A 113 11.59 -2.19 4.16
C LYS A 113 11.64 -1.86 5.65
N TYR A 114 11.68 -2.87 6.53
CA TYR A 114 11.69 -2.73 7.99
C TYR A 114 13.07 -3.00 8.63
N LYS A 115 14.12 -3.17 7.82
CA LYS A 115 15.51 -3.32 8.26
C LYS A 115 16.29 -2.08 7.87
#